data_AF-A0A816U4C3-F1
#
_entry.id   AF-A0A816U4C3-F1
#
_cell.length_a   1.000
_cell.length_b   1.000
_cell.length_c   1.000
_cell.angle_alpha   90.00
_cell.angle_beta   90.00
_cell.angle_gamma   90.00
#
_symmetry.space_group_name_H-M   'P 1'
#
loop_
_entity.id
_entity.type
_entity.pdbx_description
1 polymer ?
#
loop_
_entity_poly.entity_id
_entity_poly.type
_entity_poly.pdbx_seq_one_letter_code
_entity_poly.pdbx_strand_id
1 'polypeptide(L)'
;MVYLEAKVLSKLPHGSFYNVEYKNLVTEGEDPQPLVETISADEIRPMPPKLSQPSMFSLHDKVDAFDLDAWWFGGITGQEGDTYSVYFPTTNDVCKYPLQRLRRHLEFVNGQWVPSTTRQR
;
A
#
# COMPACT_ATOMS: atom_id res chain seq x y z
N MET A 1 5.65 -5.28 2.79
CA MET A 1 5.54 -3.81 2.91
C MET A 1 4.08 -3.45 2.99
N VAL A 2 3.73 -2.46 3.80
CA VAL A 2 2.36 -1.96 3.99
C VAL A 2 2.34 -0.46 3.76
N TYR A 3 1.25 0.06 3.19
CA TYR A 3 1.07 1.48 2.92
C TYR A 3 -0.24 1.97 3.53
N LEU A 4 -0.12 2.99 4.39
CA LEU A 4 -1.24 3.65 5.03
C LEU A 4 -1.54 4.97 4.33
N GLU A 5 -2.83 5.31 4.20
CA GLU A 5 -3.24 6.61 3.68
C GLU A 5 -3.14 7.65 4.79
N ALA A 6 -2.48 8.78 4.52
CA ALA A 6 -2.31 9.86 5.48
C ALA A 6 -2.35 11.24 4.81
N LYS A 7 -2.62 12.27 5.60
CA LYS A 7 -2.55 13.69 5.22
C LYS A 7 -1.35 14.34 5.89
N VAL A 8 -0.54 15.04 5.13
CA VAL A 8 0.57 15.86 5.69
C VAL A 8 -0.03 17.08 6.38
N LEU A 9 0.26 17.21 7.68
CA LEU A 9 -0.12 18.38 8.48
C LEU A 9 0.94 19.47 8.44
N SER A 10 2.21 19.09 8.61
CA SER A 10 3.34 20.02 8.58
C SER A 10 4.65 19.34 8.21
N LYS A 11 5.59 20.14 7.71
CA LYS A 11 6.98 19.75 7.44
C LYS A 11 7.86 20.33 8.55
N LEU A 12 8.67 19.48 9.19
CA LEU A 12 9.56 19.89 10.27
C LEU A 12 10.88 20.50 9.75
N PRO A 13 11.65 21.20 10.60
CA PRO A 13 12.90 21.85 10.22
C PRO A 13 13.86 20.90 9.49
N HIS A 14 14.62 21.45 8.55
CA HIS A 14 15.55 20.71 7.67
C HIS A 14 14.88 19.73 6.69
N GLY A 15 13.56 19.60 6.73
CA GLY A 15 12.78 18.85 5.76
C GLY A 15 12.93 17.33 5.82
N SER A 16 13.57 16.84 6.88
CA SER A 16 13.83 15.42 7.10
C SER A 16 12.62 14.67 7.68
N PHE A 17 11.64 15.40 8.26
CA PHE A 17 10.49 14.80 8.95
C PHE A 17 9.18 15.54 8.63
N TYR A 18 8.08 14.81 8.74
CA TYR A 18 6.71 15.27 8.51
C TYR A 18 5.81 14.84 9.65
N ASN A 19 4.89 15.71 10.06
CA ASN A 19 3.75 15.29 10.86
C ASN A 19 2.62 14.88 9.92
N VAL A 20 2.15 13.66 10.07
CA VAL A 20 1.09 13.08 9.24
C VAL A 20 -0.07 12.63 10.11
N GLU A 21 -1.29 12.86 9.63
CA GLU A 21 -2.53 12.34 10.20
C GLU A 21 -3.00 11.17 9.35
N TYR A 22 -3.09 9.98 9.94
CA TYR A 22 -3.57 8.81 9.20
C TYR A 22 -5.08 8.89 8.98
N LYS A 23 -5.51 8.47 7.78
CA LYS A 23 -6.92 8.54 7.38
C LYS A 23 -7.79 7.53 8.12
N ASN A 24 -7.25 6.34 8.39
CA ASN A 24 -8.01 5.21 8.93
C ASN A 24 -7.51 4.73 10.31
N LEU A 25 -6.54 5.42 10.92
CA LEU A 25 -6.00 5.04 12.23
C LEU A 25 -6.37 6.07 13.29
N VAL A 26 -6.67 5.57 14.49
CA VAL A 26 -7.01 6.38 15.66
C VAL A 26 -6.19 5.94 16.87
N THR A 27 -6.09 6.80 17.87
CA THR A 27 -5.46 6.48 19.16
C THR A 27 -6.28 5.44 19.93
N GLU A 28 -5.61 4.60 20.71
CA GLU A 28 -6.27 3.68 21.64
C GLU A 28 -6.85 4.45 22.86
N GLY A 29 -8.05 4.09 23.32
CA GLY A 29 -8.67 4.69 24.52
C GLY A 29 -10.19 4.79 24.44
N GLU A 30 -10.81 5.36 25.48
CA GLU A 30 -12.26 5.57 25.56
C GLU A 30 -12.78 6.64 24.59
N ASP A 31 -11.91 7.56 24.16
CA ASP A 31 -12.22 8.63 23.19
C ASP A 31 -11.17 8.66 22.08
N PRO A 32 -11.31 7.81 21.04
CA PRO A 32 -10.32 7.67 19.99
C PRO A 32 -10.24 8.93 19.12
N GLN A 33 -9.03 9.47 18.97
CA GLN A 33 -8.73 10.64 18.14
C GLN A 33 -7.94 10.22 16.90
N PRO A 34 -7.97 10.98 15.78
CA PRO A 34 -7.12 10.69 14.62
C PRO A 34 -5.66 10.54 15.01
N LEU A 35 -5.01 9.46 14.54
CA LEU A 35 -3.62 9.19 14.88
C LEU A 35 -2.69 10.13 14.10
N VAL A 36 -1.86 10.88 14.83
CA VAL A 36 -0.82 11.75 14.27
C VAL A 36 0.56 11.23 14.65
N GLU A 37 1.44 11.08 13.67
CA GLU A 37 2.83 10.64 13.86
C GLU A 37 3.82 11.56 13.18
N THR A 38 5.03 11.62 13.72
CA THR A 38 6.19 12.23 13.07
C THR A 38 6.97 11.15 12.35
N ILE A 39 7.00 11.18 11.02
CA ILE A 39 7.68 10.19 10.17
C ILE A 39 8.82 10.84 9.36
N SER A 40 9.78 10.03 8.91
CA SER A 40 10.88 10.54 8.09
C SER A 40 10.46 10.77 6.63
N ALA A 41 11.25 11.56 5.89
CA ALA A 41 11.00 11.89 4.50
C ALA A 41 11.04 10.68 3.54
N ASP A 42 11.74 9.61 3.94
CA ASP A 42 11.86 8.35 3.19
C ASP A 42 10.69 7.37 3.46
N GLU A 43 9.92 7.58 4.53
CA GLU A 43 8.71 6.81 4.84
C GLU A 43 7.45 7.38 4.14
N ILE A 44 7.56 8.57 3.55
CA ILE A 44 6.46 9.23 2.86
C ILE A 44 6.62 9.18 1.34
N ARG A 45 5.51 8.91 0.65
CA ARG A 45 5.38 9.06 -0.80
C ARG A 45 4.04 9.68 -1.15
N PRO A 46 3.88 10.29 -2.33
CA PRO A 46 2.58 10.76 -2.81
C PRO A 46 1.55 9.63 -2.89
N MET A 47 0.29 9.98 -3.21
CA MET A 47 -0.69 8.95 -3.60
C MET A 47 -0.31 8.41 -5.00
N PRO A 48 -0.36 7.09 -5.25
CA PRO A 48 -0.18 6.55 -6.59
C PRO A 48 -1.23 7.12 -7.57
N PRO A 49 -0.90 7.25 -8.86
CA PRO A 49 -1.84 7.70 -9.86
C PRO A 49 -3.05 6.77 -9.93
N LYS A 50 -4.23 7.33 -10.17
CA LYS A 50 -5.44 6.56 -10.45
C LYS A 50 -5.32 5.90 -11.82
N LEU A 51 -4.80 4.68 -11.85
CA LEU A 51 -4.79 3.87 -13.06
C LEU A 51 -6.12 3.14 -13.21
N SER A 52 -6.52 2.88 -14.45
CA SER A 52 -7.63 1.95 -14.72
C SER A 52 -7.29 0.60 -14.09
N GLN A 53 -8.20 0.08 -13.26
CA GLN A 53 -8.05 -1.26 -12.70
C GLN A 53 -7.95 -2.26 -13.85
N PRO A 54 -6.96 -3.17 -13.83
CA PRO A 54 -6.89 -4.20 -14.85
C PRO A 54 -8.12 -5.10 -14.76
N SER A 55 -8.58 -5.62 -15.90
CA SER A 55 -9.69 -6.58 -15.94
C SER A 55 -9.33 -7.93 -15.31
N MET A 56 -8.04 -8.26 -15.26
CA MET A 56 -7.50 -9.46 -14.62
C MET A 56 -6.04 -9.29 -14.21
N PHE A 57 -5.57 -10.14 -13.30
CA PHE A 57 -4.16 -10.28 -12.96
C PHE A 57 -3.62 -11.65 -13.41
N SER A 58 -2.33 -11.71 -13.69
CA SER A 58 -1.62 -12.94 -14.06
C SER A 58 -0.83 -13.50 -12.87
N LEU A 59 -0.46 -14.78 -12.96
CA LEU A 59 0.44 -15.40 -12.00
C LEU A 59 1.74 -14.59 -11.88
N HIS A 60 2.21 -14.37 -10.65
CA HIS A 60 3.38 -13.57 -10.30
C HIS A 60 3.25 -12.05 -10.50
N ASP A 61 2.09 -11.53 -10.90
CA ASP A 61 1.87 -10.09 -10.89
C ASP A 61 2.04 -9.55 -9.47
N LYS A 62 2.77 -8.44 -9.35
CA LYS A 62 2.92 -7.71 -8.10
C LYS A 62 1.72 -6.81 -7.90
N VAL A 63 1.07 -6.95 -6.76
CA VAL A 63 -0.17 -6.25 -6.42
C VAL A 63 -0.07 -5.60 -5.04
N ASP A 64 -0.89 -4.57 -4.82
CA ASP A 64 -1.27 -4.19 -3.47
C ASP A 64 -2.70 -4.71 -3.21
N ALA A 65 -2.89 -5.43 -2.12
CA ALA A 65 -4.20 -5.85 -1.63
C ALA A 65 -4.68 -4.90 -0.54
N PHE A 66 -5.92 -4.42 -0.65
CA PHE A 66 -6.52 -3.60 0.38
C PHE A 66 -7.11 -4.46 1.49
N ASP A 67 -6.53 -4.40 2.69
CA ASP A 67 -6.99 -5.15 3.86
C ASP A 67 -6.58 -4.43 5.14
N LEU A 68 -7.36 -4.59 6.22
CA LEU A 68 -7.14 -3.90 7.50
C LEU A 68 -6.83 -2.40 7.32
N ASP A 69 -7.62 -1.74 6.48
CA ASP A 69 -7.53 -0.31 6.16
C ASP A 69 -6.18 0.17 5.57
N ALA A 70 -5.38 -0.76 5.07
CA ALA A 70 -4.07 -0.52 4.46
C ALA A 70 -3.91 -1.25 3.12
N TRP A 71 -2.89 -0.84 2.36
CA TRP A 71 -2.48 -1.50 1.12
C TRP A 71 -1.26 -2.38 1.38
N TRP A 72 -1.41 -3.69 1.20
CA TRP A 72 -0.40 -4.70 1.49
C TRP A 72 0.25 -5.21 0.21
N PHE A 73 1.57 -5.06 0.10
CA PHE A 73 2.33 -5.58 -1.03
C PHE A 73 2.34 -7.10 -1.04
N GLY A 74 1.93 -7.69 -2.16
CA GLY A 74 1.96 -9.14 -2.38
C GLY A 74 2.14 -9.52 -3.85
N GLY A 75 2.20 -10.82 -4.10
CA GLY A 75 2.31 -11.41 -5.44
C GLY A 75 1.20 -12.42 -5.70
N ILE A 76 0.63 -12.41 -6.91
CA ILE A 76 -0.42 -13.36 -7.31
C ILE A 76 0.17 -14.77 -7.39
N THR A 77 -0.47 -15.72 -6.70
CA THR A 77 -0.09 -17.15 -6.71
C THR A 77 -1.13 -18.06 -7.33
N GLY A 78 -2.32 -17.53 -7.64
CA GLY A 78 -3.36 -18.28 -8.34
C GLY A 78 -4.65 -17.48 -8.47
N GLN A 79 -5.60 -18.06 -9.18
CA GLN A 79 -6.95 -17.52 -9.38
C GLN A 79 -7.97 -18.65 -9.37
N GLU A 80 -9.11 -18.42 -8.72
CA GLU A 80 -10.25 -19.31 -8.67
C GLU A 80 -11.52 -18.47 -8.90
N GLY A 81 -12.10 -18.57 -10.11
CA GLY A 81 -13.18 -17.68 -10.54
C GLY A 81 -12.75 -16.21 -10.51
N ASP A 82 -13.51 -15.37 -9.79
CA ASP A 82 -13.23 -13.93 -9.65
C ASP A 82 -12.33 -13.57 -8.45
N THR A 83 -11.77 -14.59 -7.78
CA THR A 83 -10.93 -14.44 -6.59
C THR A 83 -9.49 -14.81 -6.89
N TYR A 84 -8.56 -14.00 -6.42
CA TYR A 84 -7.12 -14.20 -6.58
C TYR A 84 -6.48 -14.60 -5.25
N SER A 85 -5.58 -15.56 -5.29
CA SER A 85 -4.68 -15.88 -4.19
C SER A 85 -3.47 -14.95 -4.25
N VAL A 86 -3.17 -14.27 -3.15
CA VAL A 86 -2.06 -13.32 -3.01
C VAL A 86 -1.15 -13.81 -1.90
N TYR A 87 0.13 -14.02 -2.23
CA TYR A 87 1.17 -14.29 -1.26
C TYR A 87 1.75 -12.98 -0.71
N PHE A 88 1.90 -12.91 0.61
CA PHE A 88 2.49 -11.77 1.31
C PHE A 88 3.87 -12.12 1.85
N PRO A 89 4.96 -11.61 1.24
CA PRO A 89 6.32 -11.92 1.69
C PRO A 89 6.63 -11.47 3.12
N THR A 90 5.87 -10.52 3.67
CA THR A 90 6.11 -9.96 5.01
C THR A 90 5.62 -10.90 6.12
N THR A 91 4.50 -11.59 5.90
CA THR A 91 3.93 -12.52 6.89
C THR A 91 4.10 -13.98 6.52
N ASN A 92 4.53 -14.26 5.27
CA ASN A 92 4.61 -15.58 4.67
C ASN A 92 3.25 -16.29 4.54
N ASP A 93 2.18 -15.53 4.42
CA ASP A 93 0.82 -16.05 4.26
C ASP A 93 0.32 -15.94 2.81
N VAL A 94 -0.72 -16.73 2.51
CA VAL A 94 -1.52 -16.60 1.28
C VAL A 94 -2.96 -16.32 1.67
N CYS A 95 -3.50 -15.20 1.18
CA CYS A 95 -4.92 -14.85 1.38
C CYS A 95 -5.63 -14.64 0.04
N LYS A 96 -6.95 -14.73 0.06
CA LYS A 96 -7.80 -14.65 -1.14
C LYS A 96 -8.52 -13.30 -1.19
N TYR A 97 -8.46 -12.62 -2.34
CA TYR A 97 -9.10 -11.32 -2.55
C TYR A 97 -9.86 -11.26 -3.88
N PRO A 98 -11.01 -10.58 -3.93
CA PRO A 98 -11.67 -10.27 -5.19
C PRO A 98 -10.92 -9.18 -5.94
N LEU A 99 -11.09 -9.10 -7.26
CA LEU A 99 -10.41 -8.13 -8.15
C LEU A 99 -10.47 -6.69 -7.60
N GLN A 100 -11.63 -6.27 -7.07
CA GLN A 100 -11.89 -4.90 -6.62
C GLN A 100 -11.01 -4.47 -5.44
N ARG A 101 -10.48 -5.42 -4.67
CA ARG A 101 -9.57 -5.15 -3.54
C ARG A 101 -8.10 -5.14 -3.97
N LEU A 102 -7.82 -5.38 -5.25
CA LEU A 102 -6.46 -5.44 -5.78
C LEU A 102 -6.19 -4.27 -6.72
N ARG A 103 -4.97 -3.75 -6.64
CA ARG A 103 -4.41 -2.82 -7.63
C ARG A 103 -3.01 -3.25 -8.02
N ARG A 104 -2.54 -2.78 -9.18
CA ARG A 104 -1.14 -2.97 -9.59
C ARG A 104 -0.22 -2.32 -8.56
N HIS A 105 0.83 -3.04 -8.16
CA HIS A 105 1.87 -2.47 -7.33
C HIS A 105 2.70 -1.47 -8.13
N LEU A 106 2.91 -0.27 -7.57
CA LEU A 106 3.78 0.76 -8.10
C LEU A 106 4.82 1.14 -7.06
N GLU A 107 6.05 1.30 -7.52
CA GLU A 107 7.15 1.82 -6.74
C GLU A 107 7.29 3.33 -6.99
N PHE A 108 7.65 4.08 -5.95
CA PHE A 108 7.94 5.50 -6.07
C PHE A 108 9.46 5.68 -5.99
N VAL A 109 10.09 5.94 -7.13
CA VAL A 109 11.55 5.98 -7.25
C VAL A 109 11.93 7.31 -7.89
N ASN A 110 12.84 8.05 -7.25
CA ASN A 110 13.37 9.33 -7.75
C ASN A 110 12.27 10.34 -8.16
N GLY A 111 11.18 10.41 -7.39
CA GLY A 111 10.09 11.34 -7.65
C GLY A 111 9.07 10.86 -8.70
N GLN A 112 9.19 9.63 -9.20
CA GLN A 112 8.32 9.09 -10.24
C GLN A 112 7.68 7.75 -9.83
N TRP A 113 6.45 7.55 -10.28
CA TRP A 113 5.77 6.26 -10.16
C TRP A 113 6.18 5.33 -11.28
N VAL A 114 6.73 4.17 -10.92
CA VAL A 114 7.15 3.15 -11.88
C VAL A 114 6.40 1.85 -11.61
N PRO A 115 5.96 1.11 -12.66
CA PRO A 115 5.48 -0.25 -12.50
C PRO A 115 6.58 -1.11 -11.90
N SER A 116 6.23 -1.92 -10.91
CA SER A 116 7.17 -2.91 -10.40
C SER A 116 7.40 -3.97 -11.45
N THR A 117 8.42 -3.79 -12.28
CA THR A 117 8.81 -4.80 -13.26
C THR A 117 9.10 -6.11 -12.52
N THR A 118 8.57 -7.20 -13.05
CA THR A 118 8.88 -8.55 -12.59
C THR A 118 10.36 -8.79 -12.84
N ARG A 119 11.22 -8.55 -11.84
CA ARG A 119 12.57 -9.14 -11.86
C ARG A 119 12.39 -10.63 -11.53
N GLN A 120 12.13 -11.42 -12.57
CA GLN A 120 12.60 -12.80 -12.58
C GLN A 120 14.10 -12.74 -12.90
N ARG A 121 14.92 -13.19 -11.94
CA ARG A 121 16.23 -13.75 -12.23
C ARG A 121 16.26 -15.15 -11.65
#